data_AF-A0A2G9UIV2-F1
#
_entry.id   AF-A0A2G9UIV2-F1
#
_cell.length_a   1.000
_cell.length_b   1.000
_cell.length_c   1.000
_cell.angle_alpha   90.00
_cell.angle_beta   90.00
_cell.angle_gamma   90.00
#
_symmetry.space_group_name_H-M   'P 1'
#
loop_
_entity.id
_entity.type
_entity.pdbx_description
1 polymer ?
#
loop_
_entity_poly.entity_id
_entity_poly.type
_entity_poly.pdbx_seq_one_letter_code
_entity_poly.pdbx_strand_id
1 'polypeptide(L)'
;MGTYSTKQDSMRSSSRVRVAGCGLCEILRVGDCFVASFNCVPYFVIQLLLPRGRLFRSGIAAGLAELEQLKRLGRVKSLTRTFHCLLWNAVDHGKAEELAQVESVISSTSPTGLQRLKGFVLLELGKKGAFLDSLGQEPHLEHSQLLFMVEFAAKLKTVIVLESLLELSLVLQIRPQEKALIYDELIKIYGKHEDKDNLERITESILHESDRQPFTATLGRLAHFYRLGFLMNSFEFIP
;
A
#
# COMPACT_ATOMS: atom_id res chain seq x y z
N MET A 1 62.75 -20.58 -17.30
CA MET A 1 62.13 -19.37 -17.90
C MET A 1 60.82 -19.78 -18.55
N GLY A 2 59.73 -19.03 -18.32
CA GLY A 2 58.51 -19.10 -19.12
C GLY A 2 57.30 -19.74 -18.44
N THR A 3 56.47 -18.90 -17.83
CA THR A 3 55.10 -19.18 -17.35
C THR A 3 54.09 -19.26 -18.49
N TYR A 4 53.10 -20.15 -18.41
CA TYR A 4 51.78 -19.92 -19.03
C TYR A 4 50.65 -20.34 -18.09
N SER A 5 49.82 -19.35 -17.77
CA SER A 5 48.56 -19.41 -17.04
C SER A 5 47.43 -19.47 -18.07
N THR A 6 46.43 -20.33 -17.87
CA THR A 6 45.19 -20.31 -18.63
C THR A 6 44.00 -20.25 -17.68
N LYS A 7 43.36 -19.09 -17.66
CA LYS A 7 42.04 -18.84 -17.08
C LYS A 7 40.98 -19.57 -17.92
N GLN A 8 40.03 -20.24 -17.28
CA GLN A 8 38.74 -20.59 -17.88
C GLN A 8 37.70 -19.56 -17.44
N ASP A 9 37.29 -18.70 -18.38
CA ASP A 9 36.11 -17.85 -18.29
C ASP A 9 34.86 -18.69 -18.58
N SER A 10 33.91 -18.72 -17.63
CA SER A 10 32.55 -19.20 -17.87
C SER A 10 31.62 -18.00 -18.02
N MET A 11 31.08 -17.87 -19.23
CA MET A 11 30.17 -16.84 -19.72
C MET A 11 28.95 -16.59 -18.80
N ARG A 12 28.76 -15.33 -18.38
CA ARG A 12 27.42 -14.77 -18.08
C ARG A 12 26.95 -14.01 -19.32
N SER A 13 25.97 -14.54 -20.03
CA SER A 13 25.28 -13.80 -21.08
C SER A 13 24.49 -12.64 -20.46
N SER A 14 24.92 -11.41 -20.75
CA SER A 14 24.23 -10.17 -20.38
C SER A 14 23.57 -9.61 -21.63
N SER A 15 22.25 -9.72 -21.72
CA SER A 15 21.48 -9.15 -22.82
C SER A 15 21.13 -7.70 -22.49
N ARG A 16 21.77 -6.75 -23.17
CA ARG A 16 21.45 -5.32 -23.10
C ARG A 16 20.29 -5.00 -24.05
N VAL A 17 19.17 -4.55 -23.52
CA VAL A 17 18.06 -4.01 -24.32
C VAL A 17 18.06 -2.49 -24.15
N ARG A 18 18.33 -1.74 -25.23
CA ARG A 18 18.17 -0.28 -25.24
C ARG A 18 16.71 0.03 -25.57
N VAL A 19 16.02 0.73 -24.67
CA VAL A 19 14.71 1.32 -24.97
C VAL A 19 14.95 2.68 -25.63
N ALA A 20 14.36 2.90 -26.80
CA ALA A 20 14.46 4.17 -27.52
C ALA A 20 13.78 5.28 -26.72
N GLY A 21 14.52 6.35 -26.39
CA GLY A 21 13.96 7.60 -25.82
C GLY A 21 14.57 8.10 -24.51
N CYS A 22 15.36 7.29 -23.77
CA CYS A 22 16.07 7.76 -22.57
C CYS A 22 17.56 7.45 -22.66
N GLY A 23 18.40 8.48 -22.66
CA GLY A 23 19.84 8.36 -22.51
C GLY A 23 20.16 7.75 -21.14
N LEU A 24 20.69 6.53 -21.13
CA LEU A 24 21.17 5.78 -19.95
C LEU A 24 20.08 5.24 -19.01
N CYS A 25 19.25 4.32 -19.52
CA CYS A 25 18.61 3.30 -18.69
C CYS A 25 19.49 2.05 -18.66
N GLU A 26 20.00 1.68 -17.47
CA GLU A 26 20.58 0.35 -17.26
C GLU A 26 19.55 -0.52 -16.53
N ILE A 27 19.02 -1.50 -17.26
CA ILE A 27 18.25 -2.59 -16.68
C ILE A 27 19.24 -3.70 -16.35
N LEU A 28 19.57 -3.85 -15.07
CA LEU A 28 20.40 -4.93 -14.56
C LEU A 28 19.51 -6.11 -14.20
N ARG A 29 19.64 -7.17 -15.00
CA ARG A 29 19.01 -8.47 -14.74
C ARG A 29 19.90 -9.24 -13.78
N VAL A 30 19.45 -9.44 -12.55
CA VAL A 30 20.12 -10.31 -11.56
C VAL A 30 19.20 -11.48 -11.28
N GLY A 31 19.41 -12.59 -11.99
CA GLY A 31 18.46 -13.72 -12.01
C GLY A 31 17.14 -13.36 -12.70
N ASP A 32 16.00 -13.76 -12.13
CA ASP A 32 14.66 -13.41 -12.62
C ASP A 32 14.13 -12.08 -12.04
N CYS A 33 15.01 -11.25 -11.49
CA CYS A 33 14.69 -9.92 -10.99
C CYS A 33 15.08 -8.85 -12.02
N PHE A 34 14.17 -7.90 -12.24
CA PHE A 34 14.44 -6.67 -12.98
C PHE A 34 14.82 -5.57 -12.00
N VAL A 35 16.01 -5.01 -12.17
CA VAL A 35 16.44 -3.78 -11.48
C VAL A 35 16.66 -2.72 -12.55
N ALA A 36 15.87 -1.65 -12.53
CA ALA A 36 16.11 -0.49 -13.38
C ALA A 36 16.84 0.58 -12.56
N SER A 37 18.02 0.99 -13.04
CA SER A 37 18.76 2.12 -12.48
C SER A 37 18.54 3.34 -13.38
N PHE A 38 17.96 4.41 -12.82
CA PHE A 38 17.79 5.69 -13.49
C PHE A 38 18.68 6.73 -12.80
N ASN A 39 19.61 7.31 -13.56
CA ASN A 39 20.62 8.24 -13.06
C ASN A 39 20.22 9.72 -13.13
N CYS A 40 18.93 10.06 -13.07
CA CYS A 40 18.48 11.45 -13.04
C CYS A 40 17.26 11.62 -12.11
N VAL A 41 17.38 12.59 -11.18
CA VAL A 41 16.39 13.10 -10.19
C VAL A 41 16.37 12.39 -8.81
N PRO A 42 16.52 13.11 -7.68
CA PRO A 42 16.76 12.50 -6.37
C PRO A 42 15.47 12.31 -5.56
N TYR A 43 14.41 11.71 -6.08
CA TYR A 43 13.25 11.27 -5.27
C TYR A 43 12.50 10.11 -5.95
N PHE A 44 13.19 9.02 -6.26
CA PHE A 44 12.53 7.77 -6.63
C PHE A 44 12.64 6.76 -5.49
N VAL A 45 11.51 6.60 -4.80
CA VAL A 45 11.27 5.52 -3.84
C VAL A 45 11.46 4.20 -4.58
N ILE A 46 12.47 3.42 -4.20
CA ILE A 46 12.57 2.01 -4.58
C ILE A 46 11.39 1.30 -3.92
N GLN A 47 10.30 1.20 -4.66
CA GLN A 47 9.07 0.55 -4.25
C GLN A 47 9.07 -0.86 -4.83
N LEU A 48 8.70 -1.83 -3.99
CA LEU A 48 8.54 -3.27 -4.24
C LEU A 48 9.77 -4.11 -3.92
N LEU A 49 9.82 -4.62 -2.70
CA LEU A 49 10.65 -5.79 -2.41
C LEU A 49 9.89 -7.11 -2.55
N LEU A 50 8.55 -7.11 -2.50
CA LEU A 50 7.73 -8.28 -2.85
C LEU A 50 6.43 -7.82 -3.53
N PRO A 51 6.31 -7.90 -4.87
CA PRO A 51 5.00 -7.79 -5.50
C PRO A 51 4.11 -8.92 -4.96
N ARG A 52 2.85 -8.62 -4.62
CA ARG A 52 1.86 -9.61 -4.12
C ARG A 52 1.90 -10.91 -4.95
N GLY A 53 2.08 -10.81 -6.27
CA GLY A 53 2.14 -11.95 -7.18
C GLY A 53 3.32 -12.93 -6.98
N ARG A 54 4.45 -12.54 -6.36
CA ARG A 54 5.56 -13.48 -6.09
C ARG A 54 5.30 -14.30 -4.83
N LEU A 55 4.86 -13.66 -3.75
CA LEU A 55 4.49 -14.33 -2.49
C LEU A 55 3.39 -15.37 -2.72
N PHE A 56 2.41 -15.07 -3.57
CA PHE A 56 1.36 -16.01 -3.97
C PHE A 56 1.89 -17.30 -4.62
N ARG A 57 3.03 -17.25 -5.31
CA ARG A 57 3.58 -18.41 -6.03
C ARG A 57 4.56 -19.23 -5.19
N SER A 58 5.22 -18.62 -4.21
CA SER A 58 6.29 -19.26 -3.44
C SER A 58 5.92 -19.61 -2.00
N GLY A 59 4.78 -19.14 -1.50
CA GLY A 59 4.30 -19.39 -0.14
C GLY A 59 4.99 -18.56 0.94
N ILE A 60 4.48 -18.67 2.17
CA ILE A 60 4.89 -17.86 3.33
C ILE A 60 6.35 -18.14 3.73
N ALA A 61 6.77 -19.40 3.74
CA ALA A 61 8.14 -19.81 4.08
C ALA A 61 9.19 -19.14 3.17
N ALA A 62 8.95 -19.10 1.86
CA ALA A 62 9.84 -18.42 0.91
C ALA A 62 9.86 -16.91 1.14
N GLY A 63 8.70 -16.31 1.43
CA GLY A 63 8.60 -14.89 1.78
C GLY A 63 9.40 -14.52 3.03
N LEU A 64 9.40 -15.38 4.05
CA LEU A 64 10.20 -15.20 5.27
C LEU A 64 11.70 -15.35 4.99
N ALA A 65 12.10 -16.31 4.14
CA ALA A 65 13.50 -16.48 3.74
C ALA A 65 14.03 -15.25 2.97
N GLU A 66 13.22 -14.69 2.06
CA GLU A 66 13.59 -13.49 1.31
C GLU A 66 13.68 -12.26 2.23
N LEU A 67 12.75 -12.11 3.18
CA LEU A 67 12.81 -11.08 4.21
C LEU A 67 14.12 -11.16 5.01
N GLU A 68 14.53 -12.35 5.42
CA GLU A 68 15.77 -12.57 6.16
C GLU A 68 17.01 -12.23 5.33
N GLN A 69 17.01 -12.58 4.03
CA GLN A 69 18.06 -12.18 3.11
C GLN A 69 18.14 -10.65 2.96
N LEU A 70 17.00 -9.96 2.87
CA LEU A 70 16.94 -8.50 2.76
C LEU A 70 17.47 -7.80 4.02
N LYS A 71 17.15 -8.33 5.20
CA LYS A 71 17.70 -7.86 6.49
C LYS A 71 19.23 -7.96 6.48
N ARG A 72 19.79 -9.10 6.07
CA ARG A 72 21.25 -9.32 5.99
C ARG A 72 21.97 -8.35 5.06
N LEU A 73 21.33 -7.95 3.96
CA LEU A 73 21.90 -7.03 2.98
C LEU A 73 21.83 -5.55 3.41
N GLY A 74 21.22 -5.23 4.56
CA GLY A 74 21.03 -3.84 5.01
C GLY A 74 20.10 -3.02 4.11
N ARG A 75 19.32 -3.67 3.22
CA ARG A 75 18.53 -3.02 2.17
C ARG A 75 17.09 -2.73 2.59
N VAL A 76 16.89 -2.19 3.79
CA VAL A 76 15.55 -2.13 4.36
C VAL A 76 15.24 -0.75 4.94
N LYS A 77 14.69 0.15 4.12
CA LYS A 77 14.21 1.47 4.59
C LYS A 77 12.85 1.41 5.29
N SER A 78 11.99 0.46 4.92
CA SER A 78 10.69 0.21 5.58
C SER A 78 10.23 -1.22 5.30
N LEU A 79 9.88 -1.97 6.35
CA LEU A 79 9.34 -3.33 6.27
C LEU A 79 7.82 -3.38 6.23
N THR A 80 7.13 -2.25 6.46
CA THR A 80 5.67 -2.23 6.68
C THR A 80 4.92 -2.89 5.53
N ARG A 81 5.30 -2.62 4.27
CA ARG A 81 4.65 -3.23 3.10
C ARG A 81 4.96 -4.72 2.96
N THR A 82 6.17 -5.15 3.31
CA THR A 82 6.55 -6.57 3.31
C THR A 82 5.79 -7.34 4.38
N PHE A 83 5.74 -6.80 5.60
CA PHE A 83 4.97 -7.36 6.70
C PHE A 83 3.48 -7.40 6.39
N HIS A 84 2.94 -6.34 5.79
CA HIS A 84 1.57 -6.32 5.28
C HIS A 84 1.31 -7.45 4.29
N CYS A 85 2.15 -7.63 3.25
CA CYS A 85 1.95 -8.70 2.28
C CYS A 85 2.02 -10.10 2.91
N LEU A 86 2.99 -10.34 3.80
CA LEU A 86 3.14 -11.61 4.51
C LEU A 86 1.93 -11.90 5.41
N LEU A 87 1.53 -10.90 6.20
CA LEU A 87 0.42 -11.02 7.12
C LEU A 87 -0.92 -11.18 6.38
N TRP A 88 -1.14 -10.42 5.31
CA TRP A 88 -2.31 -10.56 4.46
C TRP A 88 -2.42 -11.98 3.89
N ASN A 89 -1.32 -12.52 3.34
CA ASN A 89 -1.32 -13.87 2.78
C ASN A 89 -1.53 -14.94 3.86
N ALA A 90 -0.92 -14.75 5.03
CA ALA A 90 -1.09 -15.66 6.17
C ALA A 90 -2.52 -15.67 6.73
N VAL A 91 -3.18 -14.52 6.79
CA VAL A 91 -4.57 -14.39 7.28
C VAL A 91 -5.60 -14.89 6.27
N ASP A 92 -5.33 -14.78 4.96
CA ASP A 92 -6.27 -15.18 3.91
C ASP A 92 -6.11 -16.63 3.45
N HIS A 93 -4.87 -17.14 3.42
CA HIS A 93 -4.55 -18.45 2.85
C HIS A 93 -3.66 -19.33 3.72
N GLY A 94 -3.03 -18.77 4.76
CA GLY A 94 -2.05 -19.47 5.57
C GLY A 94 -2.68 -20.44 6.57
N LYS A 95 -1.88 -21.41 7.00
CA LYS A 95 -2.20 -22.23 8.19
C LYS A 95 -1.98 -21.41 9.46
N ALA A 96 -2.61 -21.83 10.56
CA ALA A 96 -2.44 -21.18 11.87
C ALA A 96 -0.96 -21.08 12.30
N GLU A 97 -0.16 -22.12 11.99
CA GLU A 97 1.29 -22.14 12.25
C GLU A 97 2.05 -21.06 11.46
N GLU A 98 1.71 -20.88 10.18
CA GLU A 98 2.34 -19.89 9.32
C GLU A 98 1.97 -18.47 9.74
N LEU A 99 0.71 -18.25 10.14
CA LEU A 99 0.27 -17.00 10.73
C LEU A 99 1.04 -16.70 12.02
N ALA A 100 1.14 -17.66 12.94
CA ALA A 100 1.89 -17.48 14.18
C ALA A 100 3.37 -17.16 13.92
N GLN A 101 3.98 -17.80 12.90
CA GLN A 101 5.36 -17.53 12.50
C GLN A 101 5.53 -16.10 11.97
N VAL A 102 4.64 -15.65 11.09
CA VAL A 102 4.66 -14.27 10.56
C VAL A 102 4.45 -13.26 11.70
N GLU A 103 3.48 -13.49 12.58
CA GLU A 103 3.23 -12.62 13.72
C GLU A 103 4.44 -12.51 14.66
N SER A 104 5.13 -13.62 14.92
CA SER A 104 6.37 -13.63 15.72
C SER A 104 7.48 -12.77 15.08
N VAL A 105 7.67 -12.88 13.76
CA VAL A 105 8.68 -12.11 13.02
C VAL A 105 8.36 -10.60 13.02
N ILE A 106 7.09 -10.24 12.87
CA ILE A 106 6.68 -8.83 12.92
C ILE A 106 6.79 -8.29 14.34
N SER A 107 6.30 -9.04 15.34
CA SER A 107 6.33 -8.64 16.75
C SER A 107 7.75 -8.40 17.27
N SER A 108 8.70 -9.28 16.92
CA SER A 108 10.12 -9.10 17.26
C SER A 108 10.76 -7.86 16.63
N THR A 109 10.18 -7.33 15.55
CA THR A 109 10.65 -6.11 14.89
C THR A 109 9.91 -4.86 15.37
N SER A 110 8.58 -4.96 15.55
CA SER A 110 7.70 -3.87 15.98
C SER A 110 6.37 -4.42 16.51
N PRO A 111 6.21 -4.55 17.84
CA PRO A 111 4.96 -5.03 18.45
C PRO A 111 3.75 -4.14 18.12
N THR A 112 3.93 -2.82 18.19
CA THR A 112 2.90 -1.84 17.82
C THR A 112 2.59 -1.87 16.32
N GLY A 113 3.60 -2.12 15.48
CA GLY A 113 3.44 -2.32 14.05
C GLY A 113 2.57 -3.54 13.73
N LEU A 114 2.73 -4.63 14.48
CA LEU A 114 1.91 -5.83 14.31
C LEU A 114 0.43 -5.54 14.56
N GLN A 115 0.09 -4.93 15.69
CA GLN A 115 -1.31 -4.64 16.03
C GLN A 115 -1.98 -3.78 14.96
N ARG A 116 -1.32 -2.71 14.52
CA ARG A 116 -1.83 -1.82 13.47
C ARG A 116 -2.00 -2.54 12.14
N LEU A 117 -1.04 -3.38 11.75
CA LEU A 117 -1.10 -4.17 10.52
C LEU A 117 -2.17 -5.26 10.55
N LYS A 118 -2.36 -5.94 11.69
CA LYS A 118 -3.44 -6.94 11.84
C LYS A 118 -4.80 -6.29 11.63
N GLY A 119 -5.07 -5.16 12.29
CA GLY A 119 -6.32 -4.44 12.10
C GLY A 119 -6.54 -4.00 10.65
N PHE A 120 -5.50 -3.48 10.01
CA PHE A 120 -5.55 -3.09 8.59
C PHE A 120 -5.88 -4.27 7.67
N VAL A 121 -5.21 -5.41 7.85
CA VAL A 121 -5.43 -6.63 7.05
C VAL A 121 -6.83 -7.18 7.25
N LEU A 122 -7.35 -7.18 8.48
CA LEU A 122 -8.72 -7.62 8.76
C LEU A 122 -9.75 -6.76 8.02
N LEU A 123 -9.59 -5.43 8.06
CA LEU A 123 -10.45 -4.52 7.30
C LEU A 123 -10.30 -4.70 5.78
N GLU A 124 -9.07 -4.88 5.28
CA GLU A 124 -8.82 -5.10 3.85
C GLU A 124 -9.46 -6.39 3.33
N LEU A 125 -9.52 -7.43 4.17
CA LEU A 125 -10.21 -8.70 3.87
C LEU A 125 -11.72 -8.67 4.14
N GLY A 126 -12.28 -7.50 4.50
CA GLY A 126 -13.70 -7.36 4.84
C GLY A 126 -14.12 -8.03 6.16
N LYS A 127 -13.16 -8.50 6.98
CA LYS A 127 -13.38 -9.17 8.27
C LYS A 127 -13.62 -8.15 9.39
N LYS A 128 -14.62 -7.26 9.21
CA LYS A 128 -14.95 -6.15 10.14
C LYS A 128 -15.25 -6.62 11.56
N GLY A 129 -15.99 -7.72 11.74
CA GLY A 129 -16.27 -8.29 13.06
C GLY A 129 -15.00 -8.71 13.81
N ALA A 130 -14.13 -9.47 13.15
CA ALA A 130 -12.84 -9.88 13.73
C ALA A 130 -11.92 -8.69 14.05
N PHE A 131 -12.03 -7.60 13.27
CA PHE A 131 -11.34 -6.35 13.59
C PHE A 131 -11.88 -5.74 14.89
N LEU A 132 -13.20 -5.62 15.05
CA LEU A 132 -13.81 -5.11 16.29
C LEU A 132 -13.48 -5.99 17.49
N ASP A 133 -13.56 -7.32 17.33
CA ASP A 133 -13.21 -8.27 18.39
C ASP A 133 -11.75 -8.09 18.85
N SER A 134 -10.85 -7.74 17.93
CA SER A 134 -9.44 -7.48 18.24
C SER A 134 -9.20 -6.21 19.07
N LEU A 135 -10.17 -5.29 19.12
CA LEU A 135 -10.11 -4.07 19.93
C LEU A 135 -10.69 -4.29 21.35
N GLY A 136 -11.39 -5.40 21.60
CA GLY A 136 -11.98 -5.73 22.89
C GLY A 136 -13.44 -5.26 23.05
N GLN A 137 -13.92 -5.21 24.31
CA GLN A 137 -15.34 -4.98 24.61
C GLN A 137 -15.82 -3.54 24.37
N GLU A 138 -14.93 -2.56 24.54
CA GLU A 138 -15.20 -1.15 24.22
C GLU A 138 -14.30 -0.75 23.05
N PRO A 139 -14.69 -1.07 21.80
CA PRO A 139 -13.86 -0.83 20.64
C PRO A 139 -13.62 0.68 20.49
N HIS A 140 -12.37 1.07 20.66
CA HIS A 140 -11.92 2.44 20.42
C HIS A 140 -10.69 2.40 19.53
N LEU A 141 -10.67 3.25 18.51
CA LEU A 141 -9.51 3.39 17.63
C LEU A 141 -8.71 4.61 18.03
N GLU A 142 -7.54 4.40 18.63
CA GLU A 142 -6.65 5.51 18.97
C GLU A 142 -6.30 6.33 17.73
N HIS A 143 -6.17 7.64 17.90
CA HIS A 143 -5.82 8.57 16.82
C HIS A 143 -4.57 8.14 16.04
N SER A 144 -3.54 7.64 16.74
CA SER A 144 -2.29 7.19 16.14
C SER A 144 -2.47 5.95 15.23
N GLN A 145 -3.40 5.07 15.59
CA GLN A 145 -3.73 3.87 14.83
C GLN A 145 -4.61 4.22 13.63
N LEU A 146 -5.59 5.11 13.82
CA LEU A 146 -6.41 5.61 12.72
C LEU A 146 -5.56 6.31 11.66
N LEU A 147 -4.68 7.23 12.06
CA LEU A 147 -3.80 7.94 11.13
C LEU A 147 -2.92 6.98 10.35
N PHE A 148 -2.35 5.97 11.02
CA PHE A 148 -1.61 4.90 10.34
C PHE A 148 -2.46 4.20 9.29
N MET A 149 -3.69 3.79 9.62
CA MET A 149 -4.56 3.07 8.69
C MET A 149 -4.94 3.93 7.49
N VAL A 150 -5.29 5.20 7.71
CA VAL A 150 -5.65 6.14 6.65
C VAL A 150 -4.47 6.39 5.71
N GLU A 151 -3.29 6.72 6.25
CA GLU A 151 -2.10 6.94 5.43
C GLU A 151 -1.67 5.69 4.68
N PHE A 152 -1.75 4.52 5.32
CA PHE A 152 -1.32 3.27 4.71
C PHE A 152 -2.32 2.83 3.62
N ALA A 153 -3.62 3.01 3.83
CA ALA A 153 -4.64 2.80 2.82
C ALA A 153 -4.45 3.74 1.63
N ALA A 154 -4.16 5.02 1.86
CA ALA A 154 -3.87 5.97 0.79
C ALA A 154 -2.63 5.56 -0.03
N LYS A 155 -1.55 5.13 0.64
CA LYS A 155 -0.32 4.63 -0.01
C LYS A 155 -0.56 3.37 -0.86
N LEU A 156 -1.46 2.49 -0.42
CA LEU A 156 -1.81 1.26 -1.12
C LEU A 156 -3.01 1.42 -2.08
N LYS A 157 -3.71 2.56 -2.02
CA LYS A 157 -5.00 2.82 -2.68
C LYS A 157 -6.08 1.80 -2.27
N THR A 158 -6.07 1.35 -1.02
CA THR A 158 -7.01 0.36 -0.49
C THR A 158 -8.29 1.05 0.00
N VAL A 159 -9.20 1.32 -0.94
CA VAL A 159 -10.49 1.99 -0.69
C VAL A 159 -11.33 1.28 0.36
N ILE A 160 -11.42 -0.06 0.30
CA ILE A 160 -12.24 -0.87 1.21
C ILE A 160 -11.91 -0.65 2.69
N VAL A 161 -10.65 -0.35 3.02
CA VAL A 161 -10.24 -0.06 4.41
C VAL A 161 -10.79 1.30 4.84
N LEU A 162 -10.66 2.33 3.99
CA LEU A 162 -11.15 3.68 4.29
C LEU A 162 -12.68 3.68 4.46
N GLU A 163 -13.40 2.97 3.59
CA GLU A 163 -14.86 2.84 3.69
C GLU A 163 -15.27 2.08 4.93
N SER A 164 -14.58 0.98 5.27
CA SER A 164 -14.84 0.24 6.49
C SER A 164 -14.67 1.10 7.74
N LEU A 165 -13.69 2.01 7.77
CA LEU A 165 -13.51 2.95 8.89
C LEU A 165 -14.69 3.92 9.02
N LEU A 166 -15.24 4.40 7.91
CA LEU A 166 -16.43 5.27 7.93
C LEU A 166 -17.68 4.51 8.39
N GLU A 167 -17.90 3.30 7.88
CA GLU A 167 -19.02 2.45 8.29
C GLU A 167 -18.98 2.13 9.79
N LEU A 168 -17.78 1.88 10.31
CA LEU A 168 -17.56 1.58 11.73
C LEU A 168 -17.37 2.84 12.59
N SER A 169 -17.50 4.04 12.02
CA SER A 169 -17.09 5.29 12.70
C SER A 169 -17.80 5.56 14.01
N LEU A 170 -19.08 5.21 14.12
CA LEU A 170 -19.84 5.34 15.38
C LEU A 170 -19.34 4.37 16.45
N VAL A 171 -19.08 3.11 16.06
CA VAL A 171 -18.59 2.06 16.97
C VAL A 171 -17.18 2.38 17.44
N LEU A 172 -16.31 2.84 16.52
CA LEU A 172 -14.92 3.18 16.78
C LEU A 172 -14.73 4.57 17.43
N GLN A 173 -15.82 5.32 17.63
CA GLN A 173 -15.83 6.67 18.17
C GLN A 173 -14.95 7.66 17.38
N ILE A 174 -14.96 7.54 16.04
CA ILE A 174 -14.19 8.42 15.16
C ILE A 174 -14.82 9.81 15.12
N ARG A 175 -14.03 10.84 15.44
CA ARG A 175 -14.50 12.22 15.50
C ARG A 175 -14.74 12.79 14.10
N PRO A 176 -15.60 13.82 13.95
CA PRO A 176 -15.85 14.47 12.66
C PRO A 176 -14.57 14.95 11.93
N GLN A 177 -13.59 15.50 12.66
CA GLN A 177 -12.32 15.94 12.09
C GLN A 177 -11.51 14.77 11.51
N GLU A 178 -11.60 13.60 12.15
CA GLU A 178 -10.92 12.38 11.70
C GLU A 178 -11.64 11.74 10.51
N LYS A 179 -12.98 11.76 10.50
CA LYS A 179 -13.77 11.38 9.32
C LYS A 179 -13.40 12.23 8.10
N ALA A 180 -13.20 13.54 8.29
CA ALA A 180 -12.78 14.43 7.21
C ALA A 180 -11.45 13.98 6.57
N LEU A 181 -10.49 13.47 7.37
CA LEU A 181 -9.25 12.90 6.84
C LEU A 181 -9.50 11.66 5.97
N ILE A 182 -10.44 10.79 6.39
CA ILE A 182 -10.79 9.57 5.64
C ILE A 182 -11.46 9.96 4.31
N TYR A 183 -12.43 10.87 4.33
CA TYR A 183 -13.08 11.38 3.13
C TYR A 183 -12.09 12.06 2.17
N ASP A 184 -11.16 12.85 2.70
CA ASP A 184 -10.12 13.51 1.90
C ASP A 184 -9.30 12.50 1.09
N GLU A 185 -8.91 11.37 1.69
CA GLU A 185 -8.18 10.32 0.97
C GLU A 185 -9.06 9.57 -0.04
N LEU A 186 -10.32 9.28 0.30
CA LEU A 186 -11.25 8.67 -0.65
C LEU A 186 -11.48 9.55 -1.88
N ILE A 187 -11.71 10.86 -1.69
CA ILE A 187 -11.88 11.83 -2.78
C ILE A 187 -10.64 11.89 -3.66
N LYS A 188 -9.43 11.86 -3.06
CA LYS A 188 -8.18 11.82 -3.84
C LYS A 188 -8.05 10.55 -4.66
N ILE A 189 -8.46 9.40 -4.13
CA ILE A 189 -8.40 8.12 -4.84
C ILE A 189 -9.42 8.12 -5.97
N TYR A 190 -10.71 8.30 -5.67
CA TYR A 190 -11.78 8.28 -6.66
C TYR A 190 -11.65 9.38 -7.71
N GLY A 191 -11.26 10.59 -7.31
CA GLY A 191 -11.00 11.70 -8.24
C GLY A 191 -9.88 11.42 -9.22
N LYS A 192 -8.81 10.72 -8.81
CA LYS A 192 -7.73 10.28 -9.73
C LYS A 192 -8.16 9.14 -10.65
N HIS A 193 -9.19 8.39 -10.27
CA HIS A 193 -9.77 7.32 -11.07
C HIS A 193 -10.97 7.79 -11.91
N GLU A 194 -11.33 9.06 -11.84
CA GLU A 194 -12.50 9.65 -12.51
C GLU A 194 -13.82 8.92 -12.19
N ASP A 195 -13.90 8.33 -11.00
CA ASP A 195 -15.05 7.55 -10.52
C ASP A 195 -16.14 8.49 -9.97
N LYS A 196 -16.98 8.99 -10.89
CA LYS A 196 -18.02 9.97 -10.59
C LYS A 196 -19.07 9.43 -9.62
N ASP A 197 -19.50 8.19 -9.80
CA ASP A 197 -20.55 7.58 -8.98
C ASP A 197 -20.12 7.50 -7.50
N ASN A 198 -18.87 7.09 -7.25
CA ASN A 198 -18.36 7.06 -5.88
C ASN A 198 -18.08 8.46 -5.30
N LEU A 199 -17.68 9.43 -6.13
CA LEU A 199 -17.56 10.82 -5.68
C LEU A 199 -18.92 11.41 -5.28
N GLU A 200 -19.98 11.11 -6.03
CA GLU A 200 -21.35 11.54 -5.71
C GLU A 200 -21.81 10.92 -4.40
N ARG A 201 -21.68 9.60 -4.23
CA ARG A 201 -22.00 8.89 -2.99
C ARG A 201 -21.27 9.45 -1.76
N ILE A 202 -19.99 9.79 -1.91
CA ILE A 202 -19.23 10.44 -0.82
C ILE A 202 -19.77 11.84 -0.53
N THR A 203 -20.10 12.61 -1.57
CA THR A 203 -20.68 13.94 -1.40
C THR A 203 -21.95 13.86 -0.58
N GLU A 204 -22.86 12.96 -0.94
CA GLU A 204 -24.09 12.73 -0.19
C GLU A 204 -23.79 12.33 1.26
N SER A 205 -22.85 11.41 1.47
CA SER A 205 -22.46 10.97 2.82
C SER A 205 -21.97 12.14 3.69
N ILE A 206 -21.13 13.02 3.14
CA ILE A 206 -20.64 14.23 3.85
C ILE A 206 -21.79 15.20 4.14
N LEU A 207 -22.75 15.37 3.22
CA LEU A 207 -23.87 16.28 3.40
C LEU A 207 -24.86 15.83 4.49
N HIS A 208 -24.88 14.53 4.79
CA HIS A 208 -25.67 13.93 5.88
C HIS A 208 -24.98 13.98 7.26
N GLU A 209 -23.70 14.36 7.33
CA GLU A 209 -23.04 14.57 8.63
C GLU A 209 -23.67 15.76 9.37
N SER A 210 -23.87 15.60 10.68
CA SER A 210 -24.57 16.58 11.52
C SER A 210 -23.78 17.87 11.72
N ASP A 211 -22.45 17.76 11.89
CA ASP A 211 -21.53 18.89 11.96
C ASP A 211 -20.79 19.06 10.64
N ARG A 212 -21.09 20.15 9.92
CA ARG A 212 -20.51 20.43 8.60
C ARG A 212 -19.18 21.16 8.65
N GLN A 213 -18.84 21.80 9.77
CA GLN A 213 -17.68 22.69 9.86
C GLN A 213 -16.36 21.96 9.55
N PRO A 214 -16.10 20.74 10.06
CA PRO A 214 -14.89 19.96 9.77
C PRO A 214 -14.71 19.58 8.29
N PHE A 215 -15.80 19.53 7.52
CA PHE A 215 -15.80 19.03 6.14
C PHE A 215 -15.69 20.14 5.09
N THR A 216 -15.63 21.41 5.49
CA THR A 216 -15.59 22.55 4.56
C THR A 216 -14.43 22.45 3.55
N ALA A 217 -13.23 22.10 4.02
CA ALA A 217 -12.06 21.91 3.16
C ALA A 217 -12.20 20.69 2.24
N THR A 218 -12.78 19.61 2.75
CA THR A 218 -13.07 18.37 2.02
C THR A 218 -14.03 18.61 0.85
N LEU A 219 -15.12 19.36 1.09
CA LEU A 219 -16.07 19.78 0.04
C LEU A 219 -15.40 20.69 -1.00
N GLY A 220 -14.52 21.59 -0.56
CA GLY A 220 -13.70 22.42 -1.47
C GLY A 220 -12.81 21.57 -2.39
N ARG A 221 -12.18 20.52 -1.86
CA ARG A 221 -11.37 19.56 -2.64
C ARG A 221 -12.23 18.76 -3.62
N LEU A 222 -13.42 18.35 -3.21
CA LEU A 222 -14.37 17.65 -4.07
C LEU A 222 -14.79 18.51 -5.27
N ALA A 223 -15.10 19.79 -5.05
CA ALA A 223 -15.44 20.72 -6.11
C ALA A 223 -14.32 20.89 -7.16
N HIS A 224 -13.05 20.75 -6.77
CA HIS A 224 -11.92 20.78 -7.71
C HIS A 224 -11.98 19.64 -8.72
N PHE A 225 -12.29 18.41 -8.29
CA PHE A 225 -12.40 17.26 -9.20
C PHE A 225 -13.59 17.38 -10.15
N TYR A 226 -14.74 17.89 -9.69
CA TYR A 226 -15.88 18.16 -10.58
C TYR A 226 -15.59 19.24 -11.63
N ARG A 227 -14.86 20.29 -11.27
CA ARG A 227 -14.44 21.34 -12.23
C ARG A 227 -13.48 20.81 -13.29
N LEU A 228 -12.54 19.94 -12.90
CA LEU A 228 -11.59 19.33 -13.85
C LEU A 228 -12.27 18.28 -14.75
N GLY A 229 -13.17 17.46 -14.20
CA GLY A 229 -13.94 16.50 -15.00
C GLY A 229 -14.89 17.16 -16.02
N PHE A 230 -15.36 18.38 -15.73
CA PHE A 230 -16.16 19.17 -16.66
C PHE A 230 -15.33 19.73 -17.82
N LEU A 231 -14.07 20.13 -17.57
CA LEU A 231 -13.16 20.65 -18.59
C LEU A 231 -12.64 19.57 -19.56
N MET A 232 -12.54 18.31 -19.13
CA MET A 232 -12.11 17.21 -20.01
C MET A 232 -13.23 16.75 -20.97
N ASN A 233 -14.50 16.89 -20.59
CA ASN A 233 -15.63 16.57 -21.47
C ASN A 233 -15.99 17.70 -22.46
N SER A 234 -15.42 18.90 -22.31
CA SER A 234 -15.68 20.03 -23.22
C SER A 234 -14.74 20.08 -24.43
N PHE A 235 -13.80 19.13 -24.57
CA PHE A 235 -12.91 19.01 -25.73
C PHE A 235 -13.33 17.93 -26.75
N GLU A 236 -14.40 17.17 -26.51
CA GLU A 236 -14.93 16.17 -27.47
C GLU A 236 -16.04 16.72 -28.41
N PHE A 237 -16.31 18.02 -28.40
CA PHE A 237 -17.20 18.65 -29.37
C PHE A 237 -16.52 19.82 -30.08
N ILE A 238 -15.74 19.51 -31.10
CA ILE A 238 -15.54 20.40 -32.24
C ILE A 238 -15.75 19.54 -33.51
N PRO A 239 -16.81 19.80 -34.30
CA PRO A 239 -17.07 19.07 -35.56
C PRO A 239 -16.02 19.36 -36.65
#